data_AF-A0A6P0ZRG1-F1
#
_entry.id   AF-A0A6P0ZRG1-F1
#
_cell.length_a   1.000
_cell.length_b   1.000
_cell.length_c   1.000
_cell.angle_alpha   90.00
_cell.angle_beta   90.00
_cell.angle_gamma   90.00
#
_symmetry.space_group_name_H-M   'P 1'
#
loop_
_entity.id
_entity.type
_entity.pdbx_description
1 polymer ?
#
loop_
_entity_poly.entity_id
_entity_poly.type
_entity_poly.pdbx_seq_one_letter_code
_entity_poly.pdbx_strand_id
1 'polypeptide(L)'
;MNFVEIATSAVSILIPYLAKVAEGAAQKAGESVWEKAEAIYQAIVSKFSEDGYAEQTLKRLKEKPSNEERQKALVGILAEKAEEDSGFAKQLNRLISNAAPEQPSGQSQDQTSTGDHNNNLQIGGNTGDLTFH
;
A
#
# COMPACT_ATOMS: atom_id res chain seq x y z
N MET A 1 0.72 6.78 -9.98
CA MET A 1 -0.17 7.66 -9.20
C MET A 1 0.63 8.88 -8.78
N ASN A 2 0.08 10.08 -8.94
CA ASN A 2 0.60 11.30 -8.34
C ASN A 2 0.29 11.33 -6.82
N PHE A 3 0.84 12.31 -6.09
CA PHE A 3 0.69 12.37 -4.61
C PHE A 3 -0.76 12.47 -4.14
N VAL A 4 -1.60 13.22 -4.86
CA VAL A 4 -3.03 13.38 -4.55
C VAL A 4 -3.79 12.08 -4.80
N GLU A 5 -3.48 11.35 -5.87
CA GLU A 5 -4.07 10.03 -6.18
C GLU A 5 -3.69 8.99 -5.12
N ILE A 6 -2.43 8.95 -4.70
CA ILE A 6 -1.94 8.08 -3.62
C ILE A 6 -2.73 8.39 -2.34
N ALA A 7 -2.79 9.66 -1.94
CA ALA A 7 -3.48 10.09 -0.73
C ALA A 7 -4.99 9.76 -0.76
N THR A 8 -5.65 10.07 -1.88
CA THR A 8 -7.09 9.78 -2.07
C THR A 8 -7.37 8.28 -1.97
N SER A 9 -6.52 7.45 -2.57
CA SER A 9 -6.68 6.00 -2.55
C SER A 9 -6.48 5.43 -1.15
N ALA A 10 -5.44 5.89 -0.43
CA ALA A 10 -5.20 5.50 0.95
C ALA A 10 -6.40 5.85 1.85
N VAL A 11 -6.91 7.08 1.77
CA VAL A 11 -8.07 7.52 2.55
C VAL A 11 -9.31 6.68 2.22
N SER A 12 -9.55 6.40 0.93
CA SER A 12 -10.69 5.60 0.49
C SER A 12 -10.68 4.18 1.07
N ILE A 13 -9.50 3.55 1.14
CA ILE A 13 -9.33 2.22 1.75
C ILE A 13 -9.51 2.30 3.28
N LEU A 14 -9.06 3.38 3.91
CA LEU A 14 -9.14 3.54 5.35
C LEU A 14 -10.54 3.82 5.89
N ILE A 15 -11.41 4.50 5.13
CA ILE A 15 -12.77 4.84 5.60
C ILE A 15 -13.54 3.61 6.14
N PRO A 16 -13.70 2.51 5.39
CA PRO A 16 -14.41 1.34 5.89
C PRO A 16 -13.69 0.66 7.06
N TYR A 17 -12.34 0.66 7.07
CA TYR A 17 -11.55 0.14 8.18
C TYR A 17 -11.78 0.95 9.46
N LEU A 18 -11.68 2.28 9.39
CA LEU A 18 -11.91 3.18 10.53
C LEU A 18 -13.34 3.09 11.05
N ALA A 19 -14.33 2.96 10.16
CA ALA A 19 -15.71 2.73 10.55
C ALA A 19 -15.85 1.44 11.37
N LYS A 20 -15.26 0.33 10.90
CA LYS A 20 -15.29 -0.95 11.62
C LYS A 20 -14.58 -0.91 12.97
N VAL A 21 -13.43 -0.23 13.03
CA VAL A 21 -12.70 0.01 14.29
C VAL A 21 -13.56 0.83 15.26
N ALA A 22 -14.23 1.88 14.79
CA ALA A 22 -15.11 2.71 15.61
C ALA A 22 -16.36 1.95 16.10
N GLU A 23 -16.86 1.00 15.32
CA GLU A 23 -17.95 0.08 15.70
C GLU A 23 -17.50 -0.98 16.74
N GLY A 24 -16.20 -1.10 17.04
CA GLY A 24 -15.66 -2.15 17.91
C GLY A 24 -15.69 -3.54 17.26
N ALA A 25 -15.85 -3.62 15.94
CA ALA A 25 -15.90 -4.87 15.21
C ALA A 25 -14.50 -5.48 15.10
N ALA A 26 -14.24 -6.53 15.88
CA ALA A 26 -13.05 -7.36 15.71
C ALA A 26 -13.23 -8.26 14.46
N GLN A 27 -12.31 -8.11 13.49
CA GLN A 27 -12.04 -9.01 12.36
C GLN A 27 -13.22 -9.88 11.88
N LYS A 28 -14.05 -9.40 10.95
CA LYS A 28 -15.10 -10.23 10.32
C LYS A 28 -15.19 -10.20 8.79
N ALA A 29 -14.28 -9.54 8.08
CA ALA A 29 -14.29 -9.53 6.62
C ALA A 29 -12.87 -9.69 6.07
N GLY A 30 -12.58 -10.88 5.50
CA GLY A 30 -11.37 -11.19 4.73
C GLY A 30 -10.06 -10.73 5.35
N GLU A 31 -9.41 -11.60 6.14
CA GLU A 31 -8.14 -11.33 6.85
C GLU A 31 -7.15 -10.50 6.01
N SER A 32 -6.96 -10.88 4.74
CA SER A 32 -6.04 -10.17 3.84
C SER A 32 -6.40 -8.71 3.57
N VAL A 33 -7.68 -8.35 3.44
CA VAL A 33 -8.09 -6.95 3.18
C VAL A 33 -7.95 -6.11 4.45
N TRP A 34 -8.27 -6.70 5.61
CA TRP A 34 -8.11 -6.05 6.90
C TRP A 34 -6.63 -5.75 7.21
N GLU A 35 -5.75 -6.74 7.07
CA GLU A 35 -4.31 -6.60 7.29
C GLU A 35 -3.69 -5.52 6.40
N LYS A 36 -4.14 -5.45 5.14
CA LYS A 36 -3.66 -4.43 4.19
C LYS A 36 -4.12 -3.02 4.56
N ALA A 37 -5.39 -2.86 4.96
CA ALA A 37 -5.89 -1.57 5.45
C ALA A 37 -5.21 -1.14 6.75
N GLU A 38 -4.95 -2.08 7.65
CA GLU A 38 -4.18 -1.85 8.87
C GLU A 38 -2.74 -1.43 8.57
N ALA A 39 -2.06 -2.06 7.61
CA ALA A 39 -0.72 -1.67 7.21
C ALA A 39 -0.67 -0.23 6.65
N ILE A 40 -1.67 0.18 5.87
CA ILE A 40 -1.82 1.57 5.40
C ILE A 40 -2.01 2.52 6.60
N TYR A 41 -2.87 2.15 7.55
CA TYR A 41 -3.13 2.94 8.75
C TYR A 41 -1.85 3.13 9.57
N GLN A 42 -1.11 2.05 9.84
CA GLN A 42 0.12 2.08 10.61
C GLN A 42 1.22 2.92 9.93
N ALA A 43 1.33 2.83 8.61
CA ALA A 43 2.28 3.67 7.86
C ALA A 43 1.95 5.17 8.00
N ILE A 44 0.67 5.54 7.95
CA ILE A 44 0.23 6.93 8.12
C ILE A 44 0.46 7.40 9.56
N VAL A 45 0.08 6.61 10.56
CA VAL A 45 0.32 6.93 11.99
C VAL A 45 1.82 7.15 12.25
N SER A 46 2.66 6.25 11.73
CA SER A 46 4.12 6.35 11.89
C SER A 46 4.65 7.64 11.24
N LYS A 47 4.19 7.98 10.03
CA LYS A 47 4.59 9.22 9.36
C LYS A 47 4.10 10.48 10.08
N PHE A 48 2.95 10.40 10.74
CA PHE A 48 2.32 11.54 11.43
C PHE A 48 2.80 11.70 12.88
N SER A 49 3.57 10.76 13.43
CA SER A 49 3.99 10.77 14.84
C SER A 49 4.84 12.00 15.22
N GLU A 50 5.46 12.64 14.24
CA GLU A 50 6.26 13.86 14.42
C GLU A 50 5.48 15.15 14.04
N ASP A 51 4.23 15.02 13.61
CA ASP A 51 3.38 16.13 13.17
C ASP A 51 2.02 16.09 13.90
N GLY A 52 1.93 16.88 14.97
CA GLY A 52 0.73 16.94 15.81
C GLY A 52 -0.52 17.45 15.09
N TYR A 53 -0.38 18.20 13.99
CA TYR A 53 -1.53 18.63 13.19
C TYR A 53 -2.03 17.48 12.30
N ALA A 54 -1.11 16.74 11.70
CA ALA A 54 -1.41 15.55 10.91
C ALA A 54 -2.06 14.47 11.79
N GLU A 55 -1.50 14.20 12.97
CA GLU A 55 -2.05 13.24 13.94
C GLU A 55 -3.47 13.62 14.37
N GLN A 56 -3.72 14.89 14.71
CA GLN A 56 -5.06 15.36 15.06
C GLN A 56 -6.05 15.22 13.91
N THR A 57 -5.62 15.46 12.68
CA THR A 57 -6.49 15.32 11.51
C THR A 57 -6.90 13.86 11.29
N LEU A 58 -5.95 12.92 11.43
CA LEU A 58 -6.25 11.49 11.39
C LEU A 58 -7.21 11.08 12.52
N LYS A 59 -6.97 11.56 13.74
CA LYS A 59 -7.84 11.28 14.89
C LYS A 59 -9.26 11.78 14.66
N ARG A 60 -9.42 13.00 14.14
CA ARG A 60 -10.74 13.55 13.77
C ARG A 60 -11.43 12.68 12.73
N LEU A 61 -10.72 12.23 11.68
CA LEU A 61 -11.34 11.34 10.70
C LEU A 61 -11.79 10.02 11.35
N LYS A 62 -10.99 9.43 12.23
CA LYS A 62 -11.35 8.20 12.97
C LYS A 62 -12.66 8.35 13.76
N GLU A 63 -12.93 9.50 14.35
CA GLU A 63 -14.18 9.76 15.08
C GLU A 63 -15.41 9.88 14.16
N LYS A 64 -15.22 10.39 12.94
CA LYS A 64 -16.30 10.59 11.96
C LYS A 64 -15.80 10.23 10.55
N PRO A 65 -15.65 8.94 10.23
CA PRO A 65 -15.03 8.50 8.98
C PRO A 65 -15.86 8.87 7.74
N SER A 66 -17.18 9.08 7.88
CA SER A 66 -18.07 9.50 6.80
C SER A 66 -18.11 11.02 6.55
N ASN A 67 -17.36 11.82 7.31
CA ASN A 67 -17.34 13.27 7.12
C ASN A 67 -16.40 13.65 5.96
N GLU A 68 -16.97 14.13 4.87
CA GLU A 68 -16.24 14.46 3.63
C GLU A 68 -15.17 15.54 3.81
N GLU A 69 -15.42 16.54 4.66
CA GLU A 69 -14.43 17.60 4.95
C GLU A 69 -13.20 17.03 5.68
N ARG A 70 -13.40 16.12 6.64
CA ARG A 70 -12.31 15.43 7.35
C ARG A 70 -11.55 14.49 6.43
N GLN A 71 -12.23 13.83 5.49
CA GLN A 71 -11.57 13.02 4.46
C GLN A 71 -10.68 13.90 3.58
N LYS A 72 -11.22 15.01 3.06
CA LYS A 72 -10.49 15.95 2.22
C LYS A 72 -9.30 16.59 2.93
N ALA A 73 -9.46 16.93 4.21
CA ALA A 73 -8.38 17.44 5.04
C ALA A 73 -7.24 16.42 5.18
N LEU A 74 -7.58 15.14 5.45
CA LEU A 74 -6.57 14.08 5.51
C LEU A 74 -5.89 13.85 4.15
N VAL A 75 -6.64 13.89 3.04
CA VAL A 75 -6.05 13.78 1.69
C VAL A 75 -5.03 14.87 1.43
N GLY A 76 -5.34 16.13 1.79
CA GLY A 76 -4.43 17.25 1.61
C GLY A 76 -3.12 17.08 2.38
N ILE A 77 -3.20 16.77 3.67
CA ILE A 77 -2.02 16.55 4.52
C ILE A 77 -1.21 15.35 4.03
N LEU A 78 -1.89 14.27 3.67
CA LEU A 78 -1.22 13.05 3.23
C LEU A 78 -0.50 13.24 1.89
N ALA A 79 -1.08 14.03 0.99
CA ALA A 79 -0.43 14.40 -0.27
C ALA A 79 0.80 15.28 -0.03
N GLU A 80 0.72 16.26 0.88
CA GLU A 80 1.86 17.08 1.30
C GLU A 80 2.98 16.20 1.87
N LYS A 81 2.68 15.29 2.81
CA LYS A 81 3.70 14.38 3.37
C LYS A 81 4.30 13.44 2.33
N ALA A 82 3.53 13.03 1.32
CA ALA A 82 4.03 12.21 0.22
C ALA A 82 4.94 13.01 -0.74
N GLU A 83 4.66 14.30 -0.92
CA GLU A 83 5.51 15.21 -1.70
C GLU A 83 6.83 15.51 -0.96
N GLU A 84 6.77 15.76 0.35
CA GLU A 84 7.93 16.00 1.21
C GLU A 84 8.85 14.77 1.34
N ASP A 85 8.26 13.57 1.33
CA ASP A 85 8.97 12.30 1.51
C ASP A 85 8.60 11.29 0.43
N SER A 86 9.44 11.25 -0.60
CA SER A 86 9.31 10.30 -1.71
C SER A 86 9.42 8.82 -1.27
N GLY A 87 10.10 8.53 -0.15
CA GLY A 87 10.19 7.18 0.41
C GLY A 87 8.85 6.74 0.99
N PHE A 88 8.21 7.63 1.75
CA PHE A 88 6.86 7.45 2.25
C PHE A 88 5.83 7.30 1.11
N ALA A 89 5.91 8.14 0.07
CA ALA A 89 5.02 8.02 -1.09
C ALA A 89 5.13 6.65 -1.77
N LYS A 90 6.36 6.15 -1.97
CA LYS A 90 6.61 4.82 -2.55
C LYS A 90 6.06 3.69 -1.66
N GLN A 91 6.28 3.78 -0.36
CA GLN A 91 5.75 2.82 0.61
C GLN A 91 4.23 2.78 0.56
N LEU A 92 3.58 3.95 0.59
CA LEU A 92 2.13 4.06 0.59
C LEU A 92 1.52 3.56 -0.73
N ASN A 93 2.11 3.92 -1.87
CA ASN A 93 1.70 3.41 -3.18
C ASN A 93 1.77 1.88 -3.24
N ARG A 94 2.84 1.27 -2.73
CA ARG A 94 2.97 -0.21 -2.67
C ARG A 94 1.87 -0.84 -1.81
N LEU A 95 1.57 -0.26 -0.65
CA LEU A 95 0.51 -0.75 0.23
C LEU A 95 -0.87 -0.67 -0.43
N ILE A 96 -1.16 0.43 -1.13
CA ILE A 96 -2.41 0.63 -1.90
C ILE A 96 -2.52 -0.41 -3.02
N SER A 97 -1.46 -0.60 -3.81
CA SER A 97 -1.46 -1.58 -4.91
C SER A 97 -1.71 -3.01 -4.41
N ASN A 98 -1.21 -3.35 -3.22
CA ASN A 98 -1.49 -4.64 -2.60
C ASN A 98 -2.93 -4.76 -2.10
N ALA A 99 -3.55 -3.64 -1.68
CA ALA A 99 -4.91 -3.57 -1.12
C ALA A 99 -6.02 -3.57 -2.18
N ALA A 100 -5.74 -3.14 -3.41
CA ALA A 100 -6.66 -3.27 -4.52
C ALA A 100 -6.96 -4.75 -4.81
N PRO A 101 -8.20 -5.12 -5.16
CA PRO A 101 -8.48 -6.47 -5.66
C PRO A 101 -7.58 -6.73 -6.86
N GLU A 102 -6.97 -7.91 -6.92
CA GLU A 102 -6.02 -8.32 -7.95
C GLU A 102 -6.56 -7.94 -9.34
N GLN A 103 -6.05 -6.86 -9.92
CA GLN A 103 -6.23 -6.64 -11.34
C GLN A 103 -5.39 -7.70 -12.03
N PRO A 104 -5.95 -8.53 -12.94
CA PRO A 104 -5.16 -9.46 -13.72
C PRO A 104 -4.35 -8.63 -14.71
N SER A 105 -3.17 -8.20 -14.30
CA SER A 105 -2.27 -7.43 -15.14
C SER A 105 -0.87 -7.91 -14.83
N GLY A 106 -0.37 -8.75 -15.74
CA GLY A 106 1.02 -9.19 -15.79
C GLY A 106 1.95 -8.00 -15.98
N GLN A 107 2.30 -7.35 -14.88
CA GLN A 107 3.49 -6.54 -14.79
C GLN A 107 4.48 -7.27 -13.91
N SER A 108 5.36 -7.98 -14.61
CA SER A 108 6.65 -8.45 -14.14
C SER A 108 7.22 -7.42 -13.17
N GLN A 109 7.41 -7.88 -11.95
CA GLN A 109 8.22 -7.23 -10.94
C GLN A 109 9.66 -7.22 -11.47
N ASP A 110 9.99 -6.25 -12.31
CA ASP A 110 11.36 -5.98 -12.72
C ASP A 110 12.08 -5.39 -11.50
N GLN A 111 12.56 -6.28 -10.63
CA GLN A 111 13.63 -5.97 -9.71
C GLN A 111 14.90 -5.77 -10.53
N THR A 112 15.08 -4.60 -11.10
CA THR A 112 16.40 -4.11 -11.49
C THR A 112 17.18 -3.74 -10.23
N SER A 113 17.54 -4.76 -9.46
CA SER A 113 18.73 -4.70 -8.60
C SER A 113 19.92 -4.90 -9.52
N THR A 114 20.40 -3.79 -10.10
CA THR A 114 21.74 -3.75 -10.67
C THR A 114 22.72 -3.87 -9.52
N GLY A 115 23.35 -5.04 -9.42
CA GLY A 115 24.38 -5.34 -8.44
C GLY A 115 24.57 -6.84 -8.29
N ASP A 116 25.20 -7.45 -9.31
CA ASP A 116 26.06 -8.64 -9.24
C ASP A 116 25.66 -9.75 -8.24
N HIS A 117 25.23 -10.90 -8.75
CA HIS A 117 26.04 -12.13 -8.75
C HIS A 117 25.23 -13.29 -9.37
N ASN A 118 25.81 -13.78 -10.46
CA ASN A 118 25.56 -15.02 -11.19
C ASN A 118 25.45 -16.27 -10.29
N ASN A 119 24.30 -16.98 -10.34
CA ASN A 119 24.25 -18.45 -10.48
C ASN A 119 22.80 -18.96 -10.54
N ASN A 120 22.30 -19.19 -11.75
CA ASN A 120 21.31 -20.25 -11.98
C ASN A 120 21.66 -20.97 -13.28
N LEU A 121 22.64 -21.87 -13.17
CA LEU A 121 22.92 -22.91 -14.15
C LEU A 121 21.67 -23.78 -14.28
N GLN A 122 20.87 -23.52 -15.31
CA GLN A 122 19.83 -24.43 -15.76
C GLN A 122 20.50 -25.65 -16.41
N ILE A 123 20.99 -26.59 -15.60
CA ILE A 123 21.35 -27.93 -16.05
C ILE A 123 20.05 -28.75 -16.13
N GLY A 124 19.30 -28.52 -17.20
CA GLY A 124 18.19 -29.37 -17.63
C GLY A 124 18.61 -30.09 -18.89
N GLY A 125 19.35 -31.19 -18.73
CA GLY A 125 19.77 -32.03 -19.85
C GLY A 125 18.56 -32.67 -20.54
N ASN A 126 18.46 -32.49 -21.84
CA ASN A 126 18.03 -33.55 -22.75
C ASN A 126 18.60 -33.30 -24.14
N THR A 127 19.81 -33.80 -24.37
CA THR A 127 20.44 -33.93 -25.69
C THR A 127 19.74 -35.06 -26.43
N GLY A 128 18.69 -34.73 -27.17
CA GLY A 128 18.06 -35.64 -28.13
C GLY A 128 18.68 -35.48 -29.51
N ASP A 129 19.93 -35.91 -29.70
CA ASP A 129 20.44 -36.31 -31.02
C ASP A 129 21.55 -37.34 -30.81
N LEU A 130 21.22 -38.61 -31.07
CA LEU A 130 22.20 -39.66 -31.34
C LEU A 130 21.67 -40.48 -32.51
N THR A 131 22.00 -40.01 -33.69
CA THR A 131 22.03 -40.80 -34.92
C THR A 131 23.09 -41.90 -34.78
N PHE A 132 22.71 -43.18 -34.90
CA PHE A 132 23.66 -44.27 -35.20
C PHE A 132 23.00 -45.37 -36.05
N HIS A 133 23.61 -45.56 -37.24
CA HIS A 133 23.55 -46.64 -38.24
C HIS A 133 22.25 -46.87 -39.03
#